data_AF-A0A0F2SAU0-F1
#
_entry.id   AF-A0A0F2SAU0-F1
#
_cell.length_a   1.000
_cell.length_b   1.000
_cell.length_c   1.000
_cell.angle_alpha   90.00
_cell.angle_beta   90.00
_cell.angle_gamma   90.00
#
_symmetry.space_group_name_H-M   'P 1'
#
loop_
_entity.id
_entity.type
_entity.pdbx_description
1 polymer ?
#
loop_
_entity_poly.entity_id
_entity_poly.type
_entity_poly.pdbx_seq_one_letter_code
_entity_poly.pdbx_strand_id
1 'polypeptide(L)'
;MANATLLAEIKQELKLEAKKGQPLGKALWDKKLKEGPGSVPRTKHLYKRCRWAHTAGGEYVREEIKISLERARLYTEAHKANAGEVPVILRAKCLEHYLKNCSIYIQDEESIVGIHNERPDKLELYPEGGAANMFDYLEDDSLTPPELYDEGVEMVEYWKQWSLSAM
;
A
#
# COMPACT_ATOMS: atom_id res chain seq x y z
N MET A 1 24.90 -23.92 -28.17
CA MET A 1 25.80 -24.03 -26.98
C MET A 1 26.51 -22.70 -26.83
N ALA A 2 26.43 -22.02 -25.68
CA ALA A 2 27.20 -20.80 -25.46
C ALA A 2 28.70 -21.14 -25.51
N ASN A 3 29.49 -20.33 -26.23
CA ASN A 3 30.95 -20.48 -26.31
C ASN A 3 31.54 -20.43 -24.90
N ALA A 4 32.37 -21.41 -24.53
CA ALA A 4 32.97 -21.49 -23.20
C ALA A 4 33.77 -20.23 -22.81
N THR A 5 34.33 -19.56 -23.81
CA THR A 5 35.04 -18.28 -23.68
C THR A 5 34.09 -17.17 -23.25
N LEU A 6 32.95 -17.02 -23.93
CA LEU A 6 31.91 -16.04 -23.58
C LEU A 6 31.38 -16.27 -22.16
N LEU A 7 31.20 -17.52 -21.74
CA LEU A 7 30.72 -17.84 -20.40
C LEU A 7 31.77 -17.53 -19.32
N ALA A 8 33.06 -17.59 -19.64
CA ALA A 8 34.15 -17.19 -18.74
C ALA A 8 34.24 -15.66 -18.62
N GLU A 9 34.12 -14.94 -19.73
CA GLU A 9 34.06 -13.47 -19.78
C GLU A 9 32.89 -12.93 -18.93
N ILE A 10 31.68 -13.46 -19.15
CA ILE A 10 30.49 -13.07 -18.36
C ILE A 10 30.71 -13.30 -16.86
N LYS A 11 31.32 -14.43 -16.47
CA LYS A 11 31.60 -14.71 -15.05
C LYS A 11 32.62 -13.73 -14.47
N GLN A 12 33.62 -13.34 -15.24
CA GLN A 12 34.63 -12.38 -14.83
C GLN A 12 34.05 -10.97 -14.67
N GLU A 13 33.31 -10.48 -15.67
CA GLU A 13 32.63 -9.17 -15.62
C GLU A 13 31.67 -9.09 -14.44
N LEU A 14 30.86 -10.14 -14.25
CA LEU A 14 29.90 -10.22 -13.15
C LEU A 14 30.56 -10.60 -11.82
N LYS A 15 31.88 -10.78 -11.73
CA LYS A 15 32.59 -11.19 -10.51
C LYS A 15 31.90 -12.37 -9.81
N LEU A 16 31.57 -13.42 -10.56
CA LEU A 16 30.82 -14.58 -10.09
C LEU A 16 31.76 -15.69 -9.61
N GLU A 17 31.71 -15.99 -8.31
CA GLU A 17 32.33 -17.19 -7.74
C GLU A 17 31.42 -18.40 -7.93
N ALA A 18 31.53 -19.08 -9.07
CA ALA A 18 30.77 -20.30 -9.36
C ALA A 18 31.55 -21.54 -8.91
N LYS A 19 30.91 -22.44 -8.13
CA LYS A 19 31.47 -23.75 -7.81
C LYS A 19 31.64 -24.59 -9.09
N LYS A 20 32.62 -25.51 -9.12
CA LYS A 20 32.83 -26.41 -10.26
C LYS A 20 31.55 -27.22 -10.54
N GLY A 21 31.04 -27.14 -11.77
CA GLY A 21 29.79 -27.80 -12.18
C GLY A 21 28.49 -27.06 -11.82
N GLN A 22 28.56 -25.92 -11.13
CA GLN A 22 27.37 -25.13 -10.80
C GLN A 22 26.82 -24.40 -12.05
N PRO A 23 25.51 -24.50 -12.34
CA PRO A 23 24.89 -23.73 -13.41
C PRO A 23 25.06 -22.22 -13.20
N LEU A 24 25.28 -21.46 -14.28
CA LEU A 24 25.48 -20.01 -14.22
C LEU A 24 24.34 -19.27 -13.52
N GLY A 25 23.08 -19.65 -13.81
CA GLY A 25 21.90 -19.07 -13.18
C GLY A 25 21.87 -19.25 -11.66
N LYS A 26 22.33 -20.41 -11.16
CA LYS A 26 22.42 -20.68 -9.72
C LYS A 26 23.52 -19.85 -9.06
N ALA A 27 24.68 -19.72 -9.69
CA ALA A 27 25.75 -18.86 -9.19
C ALA A 27 25.34 -17.38 -9.15
N LEU A 28 24.60 -16.92 -10.17
CA LEU A 28 24.03 -15.56 -10.21
C LEU A 28 23.00 -15.35 -9.10
N TRP A 29 22.09 -16.31 -8.91
CA TRP A 29 21.08 -16.27 -7.85
C TRP A 29 21.72 -16.24 -6.47
N ASP A 30 22.68 -17.13 -6.20
CA ASP A 30 23.36 -17.20 -4.90
C ASP A 30 24.16 -15.91 -4.62
N LYS A 31 24.77 -15.30 -5.64
CA LYS A 31 25.38 -13.97 -5.52
C LYS A 31 24.33 -12.91 -5.18
N LYS A 32 23.19 -12.88 -5.86
CA LYS A 32 22.12 -11.90 -5.61
C LYS A 32 21.51 -12.03 -4.23
N LEU A 33 21.33 -13.25 -3.73
CA LEU A 33 20.93 -13.50 -2.36
C LEU A 33 21.91 -12.91 -1.35
N LYS A 34 23.23 -13.03 -1.59
CA LYS A 34 24.26 -12.43 -0.74
C LYS A 34 24.29 -10.91 -0.81
N GLU A 35 24.14 -10.32 -2.01
CA GLU A 35 24.15 -8.87 -2.20
C GLU A 35 22.92 -8.19 -1.57
N GLY A 36 21.82 -8.93 -1.45
CA GLY A 36 20.53 -8.40 -1.10
C GLY A 36 19.93 -7.53 -2.22
N PRO A 37 18.68 -7.11 -2.05
CA PRO A 37 17.99 -6.27 -3.03
C PRO A 37 18.50 -4.82 -3.03
N GLY A 38 18.32 -4.14 -4.17
CA GLY A 38 18.78 -2.77 -4.43
C GLY A 38 20.09 -2.72 -5.21
N SER A 39 20.10 -1.98 -6.33
CA SER A 39 21.26 -1.82 -7.22
C SER A 39 22.19 -0.67 -6.80
N VAL A 40 21.65 0.36 -6.15
CA VAL A 40 22.36 1.58 -5.72
C VAL A 40 22.13 1.86 -4.22
N PRO A 41 22.98 2.66 -3.54
CA PRO A 41 22.83 2.97 -2.11
C PRO A 41 21.42 3.39 -1.71
N ARG A 42 20.80 4.29 -2.50
CA ARG A 42 19.41 4.73 -2.33
C ARG A 42 18.40 3.58 -2.33
N THR A 43 18.43 2.71 -3.34
CA THR A 43 17.49 1.57 -3.41
C THR A 43 17.74 0.55 -2.32
N LYS A 44 18.98 0.42 -1.83
CA LYS A 44 19.30 -0.43 -0.67
C LYS A 44 18.78 0.18 0.62
N HIS A 45 18.90 1.51 0.78
CA HIS A 45 18.32 2.24 1.90
C HIS A 45 16.79 2.10 1.88
N LEU A 46 16.13 2.43 0.78
CA LEU A 46 14.68 2.29 0.59
C LEU A 46 14.18 0.88 0.88
N TYR A 47 14.89 -0.16 0.42
CA TYR A 47 14.52 -1.53 0.75
C TYR A 47 14.61 -1.81 2.26
N LYS A 48 15.69 -1.37 2.92
CA LYS A 48 15.89 -1.58 4.37
C LYS A 48 14.84 -0.87 5.23
N ARG A 49 14.38 0.31 4.80
CA ARG A 49 13.31 1.07 5.47
C ARG A 49 11.92 0.81 4.88
N CYS A 50 11.76 -0.21 4.04
CA CYS A 50 10.51 -0.45 3.35
C CYS A 50 9.40 -0.73 4.37
N ARG A 51 8.32 0.03 4.26
CA ARG A 51 7.16 -0.06 5.14
C ARG A 51 6.19 -1.11 4.59
N TRP A 52 6.58 -2.36 4.70
CA TRP A 52 5.77 -3.48 4.21
C TRP A 52 4.36 -3.46 4.83
N ALA A 53 3.35 -3.78 4.03
CA ALA A 53 1.96 -3.94 4.48
C ALA A 53 1.50 -5.38 4.24
N HIS A 54 2.35 -6.34 4.61
CA HIS A 54 2.02 -7.75 4.51
C HIS A 54 0.96 -8.13 5.53
N THR A 55 0.05 -9.00 5.12
CA THR A 55 -0.93 -9.63 6.00
C THR A 55 -0.66 -11.12 6.11
N ALA A 56 -0.96 -11.70 7.26
CA ALA A 56 -0.89 -13.14 7.51
C ALA A 56 -2.00 -13.52 8.50
N GLY A 57 -2.77 -14.56 8.19
CA GLY A 57 -3.85 -15.01 9.07
C GLY A 57 -5.02 -14.04 9.24
N GLY A 58 -5.13 -13.01 8.40
CA GLY A 58 -6.15 -11.95 8.53
C GLY A 58 -5.64 -10.67 9.20
N GLU A 59 -4.44 -10.70 9.77
CA GLU A 59 -3.85 -9.57 10.49
C GLU A 59 -2.69 -8.93 9.71
N TYR A 60 -2.40 -7.66 9.96
CA TYR A 60 -1.20 -7.02 9.46
C TYR A 60 0.02 -7.45 10.27
N VAL A 61 1.10 -7.82 9.58
CA VAL A 61 2.35 -8.28 10.23
C VAL A 61 3.03 -7.15 11.03
N ARG A 62 2.75 -5.90 10.69
CA ARG A 62 3.32 -4.72 11.34
C ARG A 62 2.29 -4.02 12.21
N GLU A 63 2.56 -3.98 13.52
CA GLU A 63 1.69 -3.36 14.53
C GLU A 63 1.53 -1.84 14.39
N GLU A 64 2.48 -1.17 13.70
CA GLU A 64 2.38 0.28 13.50
C GLU A 64 1.33 0.67 12.47
N ILE A 65 0.81 -0.31 11.70
CA ILE A 65 -0.26 -0.06 10.74
C ILE A 65 -1.54 0.22 11.50
N LYS A 66 -2.15 1.38 11.24
CA LYS A 66 -3.42 1.81 11.84
C LYS A 66 -4.37 2.33 10.76
N ILE A 67 -5.65 2.41 11.04
CA ILE A 67 -6.59 3.07 10.11
C ILE A 67 -6.39 4.59 10.11
N SER A 68 -6.83 5.22 9.02
CA SER A 68 -7.17 6.63 8.93
C SER A 68 -8.59 6.77 8.39
N LEU A 69 -9.30 7.75 8.94
CA LEU A 69 -10.62 8.15 8.51
C LEU A 69 -10.60 9.29 7.48
N GLU A 70 -9.43 9.80 7.06
CA GLU A 70 -9.33 10.98 6.18
C GLU A 70 -10.12 10.80 4.88
N ARG A 71 -9.87 9.74 4.12
CA ARG A 71 -10.62 9.46 2.89
C ARG A 71 -12.10 9.26 3.16
N ALA A 72 -12.45 8.42 4.14
CA ALA A 72 -13.83 8.12 4.47
C ALA A 72 -14.61 9.41 4.80
N ARG A 73 -13.99 10.31 5.59
CA ARG A 73 -14.53 11.62 5.96
C ARG A 73 -14.73 12.51 4.74
N LEU A 74 -13.68 12.75 3.95
CA LEU A 74 -13.75 13.59 2.75
C LEU A 74 -14.78 13.06 1.74
N TYR A 75 -14.81 11.75 1.52
CA TYR A 75 -15.77 11.13 0.61
C TYR A 75 -17.21 11.27 1.12
N THR A 76 -17.42 11.12 2.43
CA THR A 76 -18.73 11.31 3.09
C THR A 76 -19.22 12.74 2.99
N GLU A 77 -18.35 13.73 3.26
CA GLU A 77 -18.65 15.15 3.13
C GLU A 77 -19.14 15.49 1.72
N ALA A 78 -18.39 15.06 0.71
CA ALA A 78 -18.74 15.32 -0.69
C ALA A 78 -20.02 14.60 -1.12
N HIS A 79 -20.24 13.37 -0.64
CA HIS A 79 -21.46 12.62 -0.93
C HIS A 79 -22.70 13.34 -0.35
N LYS A 80 -22.61 13.80 0.91
CA LYS A 80 -23.67 14.60 1.57
C LYS A 80 -23.93 15.92 0.85
N ALA A 81 -22.87 16.64 0.46
CA ALA A 81 -22.98 17.95 -0.18
C ALA A 81 -23.59 17.91 -1.60
N ASN A 82 -23.62 16.73 -2.22
CA ASN A 82 -24.09 16.54 -3.60
C ASN A 82 -25.26 15.56 -3.70
N ALA A 83 -26.05 15.44 -2.62
CA ALA A 83 -27.26 14.62 -2.62
C ALA A 83 -28.21 15.05 -3.75
N GLY A 84 -28.71 14.08 -4.52
CA GLY A 84 -29.61 14.31 -5.67
C GLY A 84 -28.92 14.40 -7.03
N GLU A 85 -27.58 14.40 -7.08
CA GLU A 85 -26.84 14.28 -8.33
C GLU A 85 -26.98 12.90 -8.98
N VAL A 86 -26.75 12.83 -10.29
CA VAL A 86 -26.68 11.55 -11.01
C VAL A 86 -25.47 10.75 -10.49
N PRO A 87 -25.58 9.43 -10.23
CA PRO A 87 -24.53 8.67 -9.55
C PRO A 87 -23.12 8.74 -10.12
N VAL A 88 -22.97 8.96 -11.44
CA VAL A 88 -21.65 9.12 -12.08
C VAL A 88 -21.01 10.48 -11.73
N ILE A 89 -21.82 11.55 -11.70
CA ILE A 89 -21.38 12.89 -11.32
C ILE A 89 -21.08 12.95 -9.83
N LEU A 90 -21.93 12.34 -9.01
CA LEU A 90 -21.71 12.22 -7.56
C LEU A 90 -20.36 11.59 -7.25
N ARG A 91 -20.04 10.44 -7.85
CA ARG A 91 -18.74 9.78 -7.68
C ARG A 91 -17.56 10.62 -8.15
N ALA A 92 -17.71 11.33 -9.29
CA ALA A 92 -16.68 12.22 -9.79
C ALA A 92 -16.41 13.38 -8.81
N LYS A 93 -17.47 13.99 -8.25
CA LYS A 93 -17.36 15.06 -7.25
C LYS A 93 -16.76 14.57 -5.93
N CYS A 94 -17.10 13.36 -5.47
CA CYS A 94 -16.48 12.78 -4.29
C CYS A 94 -14.97 12.56 -4.49
N LEU A 95 -14.57 12.03 -5.64
CA LEU A 95 -13.16 11.88 -5.98
C LEU A 95 -12.45 13.24 -6.09
N GLU A 96 -13.07 14.22 -6.73
CA GLU A 96 -12.53 15.58 -6.84
C GLU A 96 -12.30 16.21 -5.46
N HIS A 97 -13.28 16.12 -4.56
CA HIS A 97 -13.15 16.64 -3.20
C HIS A 97 -12.05 15.92 -2.42
N TYR A 98 -11.95 14.59 -2.51
CA TYR A 98 -10.86 13.86 -1.89
C TYR A 98 -9.49 14.33 -2.42
N LEU A 99 -9.28 14.34 -3.73
CA LEU A 99 -7.99 14.70 -4.34
C LEU A 99 -7.58 16.16 -4.10
N LYS A 100 -8.54 17.08 -3.87
CA LYS A 100 -8.25 18.48 -3.55
C LYS A 100 -7.88 18.72 -2.09
N ASN A 101 -8.27 17.81 -1.18
CA ASN A 101 -8.19 18.05 0.25
C ASN A 101 -7.40 16.99 1.03
N CYS A 102 -7.03 15.86 0.42
CA CYS A 102 -6.27 14.81 1.10
C CYS A 102 -4.85 15.24 1.46
N SER A 103 -4.31 14.62 2.51
CA SER A 103 -2.94 14.83 2.92
C SER A 103 -1.99 14.19 1.91
N ILE A 104 -0.97 14.94 1.47
CA ILE A 104 0.08 14.45 0.59
C ILE A 104 1.35 14.19 1.41
N TYR A 105 1.88 12.99 1.29
CA TYR A 105 3.12 12.59 1.96
C TYR A 105 4.18 12.13 0.95
N ILE A 106 5.40 12.63 1.15
CA ILE A 106 6.59 12.27 0.36
C ILE A 106 7.63 11.72 1.33
N GLN A 107 8.17 10.54 1.05
CA GLN A 107 9.19 9.94 1.92
C GLN A 107 10.59 10.39 1.53
N ASP A 108 11.48 10.30 2.51
CA ASP A 108 12.91 10.47 2.27
C ASP A 108 13.43 9.45 1.25
N GLU A 109 14.33 9.92 0.38
CA GLU A 109 14.96 9.18 -0.70
C GLU A 109 14.04 8.61 -1.81
N GLU A 110 12.73 8.90 -1.83
CA GLU A 110 11.84 8.54 -2.93
C GLU A 110 12.17 9.33 -4.21
N SER A 111 12.11 8.66 -5.38
CA SER A 111 12.14 9.34 -6.68
C SER A 111 10.81 9.26 -7.42
N ILE A 112 10.08 8.16 -7.22
CA ILE A 112 8.68 8.07 -7.60
C ILE A 112 7.91 8.39 -6.34
N VAL A 113 7.20 9.51 -6.35
CA VAL A 113 6.43 10.02 -5.22
C VAL A 113 4.96 9.73 -5.40
N GLY A 114 4.23 9.75 -4.30
CA GLY A 114 2.78 9.55 -4.28
C GLY A 114 2.42 8.36 -3.40
N ILE A 115 1.44 8.59 -2.54
CA ILE A 115 0.80 7.58 -1.72
C ILE A 115 -0.70 7.86 -1.70
N HIS A 116 -1.47 6.83 -1.43
CA HIS A 116 -2.93 6.89 -1.39
C HIS A 116 -3.48 7.07 0.03
N ASN A 117 -2.66 7.46 1.01
CA ASN A 117 -3.07 7.63 2.42
C ASN A 117 -2.36 8.85 3.02
N GLU A 118 -2.89 9.40 4.11
CA GLU A 118 -2.27 10.52 4.83
C GLU A 118 -0.83 10.25 5.28
N ARG A 119 -0.49 8.98 5.53
CA ARG A 119 0.81 8.47 5.96
C ARG A 119 1.02 7.03 5.53
N PRO A 120 2.27 6.55 5.42
CA PRO A 120 2.57 5.22 4.88
C PRO A 120 2.26 4.05 5.82
N ASP A 121 1.99 4.33 7.09
CA ASP A 121 1.52 3.42 8.12
C ASP A 121 0.01 3.53 8.36
N LYS A 122 -0.71 4.23 7.47
CA LYS A 122 -2.15 4.41 7.57
C LYS A 122 -2.90 3.65 6.49
N LEU A 123 -4.03 3.06 6.87
CA LEU A 123 -4.99 2.40 5.98
C LEU A 123 -6.21 3.28 5.82
N GLU A 124 -6.49 3.74 4.62
CA GLU A 124 -7.77 4.40 4.33
C GLU A 124 -8.93 3.41 4.25
N LEU A 125 -10.11 3.85 4.67
CA LEU A 125 -11.34 3.07 4.63
C LEU A 125 -12.29 3.54 3.50
N TYR A 126 -13.11 2.60 3.02
CA TYR A 126 -13.92 2.73 1.81
C TYR A 126 -15.39 2.40 2.09
N PRO A 127 -16.09 3.22 2.89
CA PRO A 127 -17.44 2.89 3.33
C PRO A 127 -18.45 2.77 2.18
N GLU A 128 -18.20 3.42 1.04
CA GLU A 128 -19.02 3.32 -0.16
C GLU A 128 -18.94 1.93 -0.82
N GLY A 129 -17.82 1.22 -0.63
CA GLY A 129 -17.63 -0.15 -1.12
C GLY A 129 -18.30 -1.19 -0.23
N GLY A 130 -18.31 -0.95 1.08
CA GLY A 130 -19.03 -1.79 2.04
C GLY A 130 -18.95 -1.26 3.46
N ALA A 131 -20.10 -0.85 4.01
CA ALA A 131 -20.18 -0.32 5.37
C ALA A 131 -19.86 -1.38 6.44
N ALA A 132 -20.26 -2.64 6.19
CA ALA A 132 -19.94 -3.77 7.08
C ALA A 132 -18.43 -4.04 7.15
N ASN A 133 -17.75 -4.01 6.00
CA ASN A 133 -16.29 -4.19 5.95
C ASN A 133 -15.57 -3.07 6.72
N MET A 134 -16.04 -1.82 6.61
CA MET A 134 -15.49 -0.72 7.41
C MET A 134 -15.70 -0.97 8.90
N PHE A 135 -16.88 -1.48 9.29
CA PHE A 135 -17.17 -1.82 10.68
C PHE A 135 -16.21 -2.90 11.23
N ASP A 136 -15.89 -3.93 10.44
CA ASP A 136 -14.89 -4.94 10.84
C ASP A 136 -13.52 -4.33 11.17
N TYR A 137 -13.09 -3.31 10.42
CA TYR A 137 -11.85 -2.58 10.73
C TYR A 137 -11.96 -1.75 12.01
N LEU A 138 -13.12 -1.14 12.28
CA LEU A 138 -13.35 -0.35 13.49
C LEU A 138 -13.35 -1.21 14.75
N GLU A 139 -13.85 -2.44 14.67
CA GLU A 139 -13.86 -3.41 15.77
C GLU A 139 -12.48 -4.05 16.02
N ASP A 140 -11.49 -3.83 15.14
CA ASP A 140 -10.12 -4.29 15.34
C ASP A 140 -9.31 -3.28 16.16
N ASP A 141 -9.21 -3.51 17.47
CA ASP A 141 -8.39 -2.71 18.40
C ASP A 141 -6.90 -2.64 18.01
N SER A 142 -6.41 -3.62 17.24
CA SER A 142 -5.02 -3.61 16.76
C SER A 142 -4.83 -2.61 15.62
N LEU A 143 -5.88 -2.21 14.91
CA LEU A 143 -5.83 -1.27 13.80
C LEU A 143 -6.45 0.08 14.12
N THR A 144 -7.48 0.12 14.97
CA THR A 144 -8.29 1.30 15.24
C THR A 144 -7.83 2.03 16.50
N PRO A 145 -7.27 3.25 16.35
CA PRO A 145 -7.08 4.13 17.49
C PRO A 145 -8.43 4.44 18.15
N PRO A 146 -8.57 4.34 19.48
CA PRO A 146 -9.86 4.50 20.17
C PRO A 146 -10.57 5.82 19.87
N GLU A 147 -9.83 6.89 19.62
CA GLU A 147 -10.35 8.21 19.30
C GLU A 147 -11.07 8.30 17.94
N LEU A 148 -10.88 7.31 17.06
CA LEU A 148 -11.51 7.27 15.74
C LEU A 148 -12.80 6.45 15.73
N TYR A 149 -13.06 5.65 16.76
CA TYR A 149 -14.16 4.66 16.74
C TYR A 149 -15.53 5.33 16.53
N ASP A 150 -15.89 6.29 17.38
CA ASP A 150 -17.21 6.94 17.36
C ASP A 150 -17.49 7.61 16.01
N GLU A 151 -16.51 8.35 15.48
CA GLU A 151 -16.62 9.00 14.17
C GLU A 151 -16.77 7.96 13.04
N GLY A 152 -16.02 6.87 13.12
CA GLY A 152 -16.11 5.74 12.20
C GLY A 152 -17.52 5.13 12.18
N VAL A 153 -18.12 4.92 13.34
CA VAL A 153 -19.47 4.36 13.48
C VAL A 153 -20.53 5.28 12.87
N GLU A 154 -20.41 6.59 13.06
CA GLU A 154 -21.31 7.57 12.40
C GLU A 154 -21.25 7.47 10.87
N MET A 155 -20.05 7.27 10.31
CA MET A 155 -19.88 7.07 8.88
C MET A 155 -20.45 5.73 8.42
N VAL A 156 -20.20 4.64 9.15
CA VAL A 156 -20.78 3.32 8.85
C VAL A 156 -22.30 3.43 8.79
N GLU A 157 -22.92 4.06 9.79
CA GLU A 157 -24.38 4.24 9.84
C GLU A 157 -24.90 5.02 8.64
N TYR A 158 -24.22 6.11 8.27
CA TYR A 158 -24.58 6.87 7.07
C TYR A 158 -24.53 6.00 5.80
N TRP A 159 -23.45 5.24 5.61
CA TRP A 159 -23.20 4.48 4.39
C TRP A 159 -23.95 3.16 4.30
N LYS A 160 -24.58 2.65 5.38
CA LYS A 160 -25.38 1.42 5.37
C LYS A 160 -26.40 1.35 4.23
N GLN A 161 -27.02 2.48 3.89
CA GLN A 161 -28.02 2.54 2.82
C GLN A 161 -27.44 2.84 1.42
N TRP A 162 -26.18 3.31 1.35
CA TRP A 162 -25.56 3.80 0.12
C TRP A 162 -24.43 2.90 -0.40
N SER A 163 -23.90 2.04 0.46
CA SER A 163 -22.77 1.17 0.12
C SER A 163 -23.15 0.13 -0.93
N LEU A 164 -22.19 -0.35 -1.71
CA LEU A 164 -22.43 -1.40 -2.70
C LEU A 164 -23.01 -2.68 -2.06
N SER A 165 -22.63 -2.98 -0.81
CA SER A 165 -23.13 -4.10 -0.02
C SER A 165 -24.51 -3.87 0.62
N ALA A 166 -25.13 -2.70 0.40
CA ALA A 166 -26.47 -2.39 0.92
C ALA A 166 -27.61 -3.08 0.14
N MET A 167 -27.27 -3.74 -0.98
CA MET A 167 -28.21 -4.48 -1.83
C MET A 167 -28.53 -5.87 -1.27
#